data_AF-A0A1Z5IHS8-F1
#
_entry.id   AF-A0A1Z5IHS8-F1
#
_cell.length_a   1.000
_cell.length_b   1.000
_cell.length_c   1.000
_cell.angle_alpha   90.00
_cell.angle_beta   90.00
_cell.angle_gamma   90.00
#
_symmetry.space_group_name_H-M   'P 1'
#
loop_
_entity.id
_entity.type
_entity.pdbx_description
1 polymer ?
#
loop_
_entity_poly.entity_id
_entity_poly.type
_entity_poly.pdbx_seq_one_letter_code
_entity_poly.pdbx_strand_id
1 'polypeptide(L)'
;MPKTTFNAFQQRTVSSQAAKFISTFKGFDIPNFIPITNKMILRMRKQFQDGEDKVELDLIKRHHLKIEPVTYNNVPGLKITPENVIAGQGAIVNIHGGGFIMGTARDRNGLLAATETHLPVYSVNYTLSPEAAAPIALEEAQNFYAGVVNELGEQPVRVMGSSAGSTIAASMLVRAHAAGLKMPQVAILFCPALDISGDGDSTVFDSRRDAMSVHLSMRLAKTYIDKKDPHDPNLSPMYAEIGAWFPATYMTTGTRDMMISNVLRFTDKLKKANVPVGSTIKDGMWHGFTWEETLPEAIETRQDAWQFMAEHV
;
A
#
# COMPACT_ATOMS: atom_id res chain seq x y z
N MET A 1 12.10 5.34 25.73
CA MET A 1 11.10 5.19 24.66
C MET A 1 9.74 4.96 25.30
N PRO A 2 8.71 5.79 25.03
CA PRO A 2 7.36 5.54 25.55
C PRO A 2 6.79 4.24 24.98
N LYS A 3 5.95 3.57 25.76
CA LYS A 3 5.45 2.22 25.50
C LYS A 3 4.59 2.18 24.23
N THR A 4 5.11 1.54 23.18
CA THR A 4 4.28 1.01 22.07
C THR A 4 3.31 -0.06 22.59
N THR A 5 3.53 -0.62 23.78
CA THR A 5 2.73 -1.72 24.31
C THR A 5 1.30 -1.32 24.68
N PHE A 6 0.35 -2.25 24.50
CA PHE A 6 -1.02 -2.07 24.96
C PHE A 6 -1.11 -2.13 26.49
N ASN A 7 -1.88 -1.21 27.09
CA ASN A 7 -2.31 -1.30 28.48
C ASN A 7 -3.47 -2.31 28.64
N ALA A 8 -3.87 -2.60 29.88
CA ALA A 8 -4.90 -3.60 30.18
C ALA A 8 -6.29 -3.28 29.61
N PHE A 9 -6.61 -2.02 29.32
CA PHE A 9 -7.87 -1.65 28.67
C PHE A 9 -7.78 -1.92 27.16
N GLN A 10 -6.68 -1.52 26.53
CA GLN A 10 -6.47 -1.73 25.09
C GLN A 10 -6.35 -3.21 24.73
N GLN A 11 -5.76 -4.05 25.59
CA GLN A 11 -5.70 -5.50 25.35
C GLN A 11 -7.08 -6.17 25.32
N ARG A 12 -8.15 -5.52 25.80
CA ARG A 12 -9.52 -6.07 25.77
C ARG A 12 -10.23 -5.81 24.45
N THR A 13 -9.73 -4.89 23.63
CA THR A 13 -10.35 -4.49 22.36
C THR A 13 -9.63 -5.02 21.13
N VAL A 14 -8.55 -5.76 21.33
CA VAL A 14 -7.74 -6.36 20.26
C VAL A 14 -7.53 -7.85 20.52
N SER A 15 -7.20 -8.59 19.47
CA SER A 15 -6.87 -10.00 19.52
C SER A 15 -5.60 -10.25 20.33
N SER A 16 -5.47 -11.48 20.84
CA SER A 16 -4.24 -11.91 21.52
C SER A 16 -3.01 -11.84 20.61
N GLN A 17 -3.21 -12.01 19.30
CA GLN A 17 -2.20 -11.92 18.25
C GLN A 17 -1.71 -10.49 18.08
N ALA A 18 -2.62 -9.52 17.97
CA ALA A 18 -2.29 -8.10 17.94
C ALA A 18 -1.54 -7.68 19.21
N ALA A 19 -2.06 -8.10 20.38
CA ALA A 19 -1.44 -7.81 21.66
C ALA A 19 -0.01 -8.36 21.75
N LYS A 20 0.18 -9.60 21.30
CA LYS A 20 1.49 -10.25 21.25
C LYS A 20 2.44 -9.52 20.31
N PHE A 21 2.01 -9.21 19.08
CA PHE A 21 2.82 -8.48 18.10
C PHE A 21 3.36 -7.19 18.72
N ILE A 22 2.47 -6.33 19.19
CA ILE A 22 2.83 -5.02 19.76
C ILE A 22 3.72 -5.16 21.02
N SER A 23 3.55 -6.21 21.82
CA SER A 23 4.41 -6.46 22.99
C SER A 23 5.83 -6.90 22.63
N THR A 24 6.00 -7.57 21.49
CA THR A 24 7.29 -8.14 21.03
C THR A 24 8.01 -7.25 20.02
N PHE A 25 7.25 -6.42 19.30
CA PHE A 25 7.79 -5.56 18.27
C PHE A 25 8.66 -4.47 18.87
N LYS A 26 9.90 -4.39 18.39
CA LYS A 26 10.82 -3.32 18.76
C LYS A 26 10.86 -2.32 17.63
N GLY A 27 10.20 -1.18 17.84
CA GLY A 27 10.28 -0.04 16.94
C GLY A 27 11.74 0.32 16.64
N PHE A 28 11.99 0.71 15.40
CA PHE A 28 13.27 1.21 14.95
C PHE A 28 13.15 2.69 14.62
N ASP A 29 14.05 3.50 15.17
CA ASP A 29 14.14 4.93 14.87
C ASP A 29 15.60 5.37 14.83
N ILE A 30 15.88 6.39 14.02
CA ILE A 30 17.21 6.95 13.82
C ILE A 30 17.18 8.40 14.30
N PRO A 31 18.00 8.79 15.30
CA PRO A 31 18.08 10.17 15.76
C PRO A 31 18.30 11.18 14.63
N ASN A 32 17.67 12.35 14.74
CA ASN A 32 17.62 13.37 13.68
C ASN A 32 19.02 13.84 13.23
N PHE A 33 19.99 13.85 14.15
CA PHE A 33 21.36 14.27 13.89
C PHE A 33 22.18 13.26 13.07
N ILE A 34 21.72 12.01 12.94
CA ILE A 34 22.38 11.00 12.11
C ILE A 34 21.79 11.07 10.69
N PRO A 35 22.52 11.51 9.66
CA PRO A 35 21.99 11.64 8.31
C PRO A 35 21.59 10.28 7.70
N ILE A 36 20.53 10.27 6.89
CA ILE A 36 20.16 9.08 6.11
C ILE A 36 21.09 9.02 4.89
N THR A 37 21.88 7.95 4.78
CA THR A 37 22.79 7.74 3.64
C THR A 37 22.27 6.65 2.71
N ASN A 38 22.65 6.70 1.42
CA ASN A 38 22.28 5.67 0.44
C ASN A 38 22.69 4.26 0.91
N LYS A 39 23.90 4.12 1.47
CA LYS A 39 24.39 2.84 2.02
C LYS A 39 23.49 2.30 3.13
N MET A 40 22.96 3.19 3.98
CA MET A 40 22.06 2.78 5.05
C MET A 40 20.69 2.35 4.50
N ILE A 41 20.15 3.06 3.52
CA ILE A 41 18.91 2.68 2.84
C ILE A 41 19.05 1.29 2.21
N LEU A 42 20.14 1.05 1.46
CA LEU A 42 20.38 -0.27 0.85
C LEU A 42 20.51 -1.40 1.88
N ARG A 43 21.10 -1.12 3.05
CA ARG A 43 21.15 -2.08 4.15
C ARG A 43 19.76 -2.35 4.75
N MET A 44 18.97 -1.31 4.97
CA MET A 44 17.60 -1.43 5.47
C MET A 44 16.73 -2.24 4.50
N ARG A 45 16.81 -1.93 3.19
CA ARG A 45 16.14 -2.67 2.12
C ARG A 45 16.50 -4.15 2.15
N LYS A 46 17.79 -4.48 2.19
CA LYS A 46 18.24 -5.87 2.23
C LYS A 46 17.72 -6.58 3.48
N GLN A 47 17.86 -5.97 4.66
CA GLN A 47 17.41 -6.56 5.92
C GLN A 47 15.89 -6.79 5.94
N PHE A 48 15.12 -5.85 5.38
CA PHE A 48 13.69 -6.00 5.21
C PHE A 48 13.39 -7.21 4.32
N GLN A 49 13.97 -7.27 3.11
CA GLN A 49 13.71 -8.36 2.18
C GLN A 49 14.14 -9.74 2.72
N ASP A 50 15.28 -9.82 3.41
CA ASP A 50 15.74 -11.07 4.05
C ASP A 50 14.72 -11.57 5.10
N GLY A 51 14.02 -10.66 5.78
CA GLY A 51 12.96 -10.98 6.73
C GLY A 51 11.65 -11.40 6.08
N GLU A 52 11.29 -10.75 4.97
CA GLU A 52 10.08 -11.02 4.20
C GLU A 52 10.16 -12.31 3.38
N ASP A 53 11.32 -12.62 2.80
CA ASP A 53 11.53 -13.73 1.87
C ASP A 53 10.99 -15.06 2.41
N LYS A 54 11.22 -15.35 3.69
CA LYS A 54 10.76 -16.59 4.30
C LYS A 54 9.23 -16.67 4.35
N VAL A 55 8.55 -15.56 4.66
CA VAL A 55 7.09 -15.51 4.78
C VAL A 55 6.44 -15.52 3.39
N GLU A 56 6.98 -14.75 2.45
CA GLU A 56 6.49 -14.70 1.07
C GLU A 56 6.61 -16.06 0.38
N LEU A 57 7.77 -16.73 0.51
CA LEU A 57 7.97 -18.07 -0.08
C LEU A 57 7.07 -19.13 0.57
N ASP A 58 6.82 -19.02 1.87
CA ASP A 58 5.90 -19.91 2.59
C ASP A 58 4.45 -19.71 2.14
N LEU A 59 3.99 -18.46 1.99
CA LEU A 59 2.67 -18.11 1.43
C LEU A 59 2.49 -18.69 0.03
N ILE A 60 3.48 -18.47 -0.86
CA ILE A 60 3.45 -18.99 -2.23
C ILE A 60 3.30 -20.51 -2.23
N LYS A 61 4.07 -21.20 -1.38
CA LYS A 61 4.05 -22.66 -1.30
C LYS A 61 2.73 -23.19 -0.74
N ARG A 62 2.23 -22.61 0.36
CA ARG A 62 1.02 -23.09 1.04
C ARG A 62 -0.25 -22.85 0.25
N HIS A 63 -0.30 -21.74 -0.51
CA HIS A 63 -1.45 -21.36 -1.33
C HIS A 63 -1.30 -21.75 -2.80
N HIS A 64 -0.27 -22.54 -3.14
CA HIS A 64 -0.02 -23.03 -4.49
C HIS A 64 -0.01 -21.93 -5.56
N LEU A 65 0.53 -20.75 -5.21
CA LEU A 65 0.56 -19.60 -6.11
C LEU A 65 1.60 -19.82 -7.22
N LYS A 66 1.19 -19.67 -8.47
CA LYS A 66 2.10 -19.63 -9.61
C LYS A 66 2.62 -18.21 -9.79
N ILE A 67 3.94 -18.05 -9.76
CA ILE A 67 4.62 -16.76 -9.88
C ILE A 67 5.37 -16.71 -11.21
N GLU A 68 4.99 -15.79 -12.09
CA GLU A 68 5.58 -15.64 -13.41
C GLU A 68 6.14 -14.23 -13.59
N PRO A 69 7.41 -14.05 -13.99
CA PRO A 69 7.91 -12.74 -14.36
C PRO A 69 7.20 -12.25 -15.62
N VAL A 70 6.80 -10.98 -15.60
CA VAL A 70 6.17 -10.30 -16.73
C VAL A 70 6.84 -8.94 -16.94
N THR A 71 6.79 -8.44 -18.17
CA THR A 71 7.29 -7.11 -18.50
C THR A 71 6.28 -6.41 -19.37
N TYR A 72 5.81 -5.23 -18.94
CA TYR A 72 4.89 -4.39 -19.70
C TYR A 72 5.52 -3.03 -19.92
N ASN A 73 5.61 -2.60 -21.18
CA ASN A 73 6.18 -1.29 -21.54
C ASN A 73 7.56 -1.04 -20.90
N ASN A 74 8.41 -2.07 -20.94
CA ASN A 74 9.76 -2.11 -20.33
C ASN A 74 9.82 -2.06 -18.79
N VAL A 75 8.68 -2.22 -18.11
CA VAL A 75 8.61 -2.25 -16.66
C VAL A 75 8.45 -3.71 -16.19
N PRO A 76 9.38 -4.23 -15.38
CA PRO A 76 9.27 -5.58 -14.85
C PRO A 76 8.20 -5.67 -13.75
N GLY A 77 7.64 -6.85 -13.60
CA GLY A 77 6.72 -7.20 -12.52
C GLY A 77 6.53 -8.70 -12.41
N LEU A 78 5.53 -9.10 -11.62
CA LEU A 78 5.13 -10.49 -11.45
C LEU A 78 3.64 -10.64 -11.77
N LYS A 79 3.28 -11.73 -12.44
CA LYS A 79 1.93 -12.26 -12.47
C LYS A 79 1.83 -13.36 -11.42
N ILE A 80 1.00 -13.12 -10.41
CA ILE A 80 0.71 -14.03 -9.32
C ILE A 80 -0.65 -14.66 -9.63
N THR A 81 -0.68 -15.96 -9.88
CA THR A 81 -1.89 -16.68 -10.27
C THR A 81 -2.25 -17.71 -9.20
N PRO A 82 -3.44 -17.64 -8.59
CA PRO A 82 -3.92 -18.68 -7.68
C PRO A 82 -4.26 -19.97 -8.45
N GLU A 83 -4.30 -21.10 -7.75
CA GLU A 83 -4.62 -22.40 -8.37
C GLU A 83 -6.01 -22.40 -9.03
N ASN A 84 -6.98 -21.76 -8.38
CA ASN A 84 -8.35 -21.64 -8.86
C ASN A 84 -8.59 -20.20 -9.32
N VAL A 85 -8.51 -19.95 -10.63
CA VAL A 85 -8.84 -18.65 -11.22
C VAL A 85 -10.30 -18.63 -11.66
N ILE A 86 -11.03 -17.59 -11.28
CA ILE A 86 -12.39 -17.37 -11.79
C ILE A 86 -12.28 -16.70 -13.17
N ALA A 87 -12.51 -17.49 -14.24
CA ALA A 87 -12.39 -17.00 -15.61
C ALA A 87 -13.34 -15.81 -15.89
N GLY A 88 -12.85 -14.85 -16.69
CA GLY A 88 -13.64 -13.68 -17.12
C GLY A 88 -13.82 -12.58 -16.05
N GLN A 89 -13.34 -12.79 -14.82
CA GLN A 89 -13.43 -11.78 -13.75
C GLN A 89 -12.30 -10.74 -13.81
N GLY A 90 -11.37 -10.85 -14.76
CA GLY A 90 -10.25 -9.91 -14.92
C GLY A 90 -9.17 -10.10 -13.86
N ALA A 91 -8.54 -9.00 -13.44
CA ALA A 91 -7.38 -9.06 -12.54
C ALA A 91 -7.24 -7.84 -11.61
N ILE A 92 -6.27 -7.92 -10.70
CA ILE A 92 -5.85 -6.82 -9.82
C ILE A 92 -4.45 -6.37 -10.24
N VAL A 93 -4.23 -5.07 -10.40
CA VAL A 93 -2.89 -4.47 -10.53
C VAL A 93 -2.44 -4.00 -9.16
N ASN A 94 -1.36 -4.57 -8.64
CA ASN A 94 -0.83 -4.28 -7.32
C ASN A 94 0.42 -3.40 -7.40
N ILE A 95 0.46 -2.38 -6.52
CA ILE A 95 1.61 -1.51 -6.32
C ILE A 95 2.05 -1.67 -4.87
N HIS A 96 3.19 -2.34 -4.67
CA HIS A 96 3.68 -2.68 -3.34
C HIS A 96 4.08 -1.45 -2.52
N GLY A 97 4.03 -1.58 -1.19
CA GLY A 97 4.50 -0.56 -0.25
C GLY A 97 6.01 -0.62 0.00
N GLY A 98 6.44 -0.08 1.14
CA GLY A 98 7.85 -0.05 1.54
C GLY A 98 8.51 1.33 1.51
N GLY A 99 7.73 2.39 1.72
CA GLY A 99 8.27 3.76 1.89
C GLY A 99 9.14 4.22 0.72
N PHE A 100 8.84 3.77 -0.50
CA PHE A 100 9.59 4.02 -1.75
C PHE A 100 11.01 3.46 -1.81
N ILE A 101 11.52 2.86 -0.72
CA ILE A 101 12.92 2.41 -0.60
C ILE A 101 13.06 0.91 -0.40
N MET A 102 11.97 0.17 -0.16
CA MET A 102 11.96 -1.27 0.06
C MET A 102 10.70 -1.91 -0.52
N GLY A 103 10.58 -3.23 -0.37
CA GLY A 103 9.49 -4.02 -0.97
C GLY A 103 9.85 -4.52 -2.38
N THR A 104 9.07 -5.49 -2.85
CA THR A 104 9.17 -6.06 -4.19
C THR A 104 7.78 -6.37 -4.72
N ALA A 105 7.67 -6.74 -5.99
CA ALA A 105 6.43 -7.25 -6.60
C ALA A 105 5.86 -8.53 -5.95
N ARG A 106 6.53 -9.11 -4.96
CA ARG A 106 6.09 -10.31 -4.25
C ARG A 106 5.53 -10.01 -2.85
N ASP A 107 5.19 -8.74 -2.59
CA ASP A 107 4.72 -8.32 -1.28
C ASP A 107 3.48 -9.11 -0.84
N ARG A 108 3.34 -9.27 0.48
CA ARG A 108 2.31 -10.13 1.06
C ARG A 108 0.89 -9.68 0.72
N ASN A 109 0.61 -8.39 0.56
CA ASN A 109 -0.75 -7.96 0.18
C ASN A 109 -1.10 -8.49 -1.23
N GLY A 110 -0.16 -8.45 -2.18
CA GLY A 110 -0.34 -9.04 -3.52
C GLY A 110 -0.58 -10.56 -3.48
N LEU A 111 0.19 -11.28 -2.67
CA LEU A 111 0.03 -12.73 -2.50
C LEU A 111 -1.30 -13.10 -1.83
N LEU A 112 -1.69 -12.37 -0.77
CA LEU A 112 -2.94 -12.58 -0.07
C LEU A 112 -4.14 -12.20 -0.94
N ALA A 113 -4.06 -11.13 -1.73
CA ALA A 113 -5.10 -10.77 -2.69
C ALA A 113 -5.35 -11.90 -3.69
N ALA A 114 -4.30 -12.44 -4.32
CA ALA A 114 -4.45 -13.58 -5.24
C ALA A 114 -5.12 -14.79 -4.56
N THR A 115 -4.70 -15.08 -3.33
CA THR A 115 -5.20 -16.20 -2.52
C THR A 115 -6.68 -16.03 -2.16
N GLU A 116 -7.05 -14.85 -1.65
CA GLU A 116 -8.35 -14.60 -1.02
C GLU A 116 -9.43 -14.21 -2.05
N THR A 117 -9.05 -13.59 -3.17
CA THR A 117 -10.01 -13.16 -4.21
C THR A 117 -10.10 -14.12 -5.38
N HIS A 118 -9.19 -15.09 -5.49
CA HIS A 118 -9.10 -16.00 -6.64
C HIS A 118 -8.94 -15.29 -8.00
N LEU A 119 -8.37 -14.08 -7.98
CA LEU A 119 -8.04 -13.29 -9.17
C LEU A 119 -6.53 -13.31 -9.42
N PRO A 120 -6.08 -13.31 -10.69
CA PRO A 120 -4.69 -13.01 -10.99
C PRO A 120 -4.31 -11.61 -10.48
N VAL A 121 -3.11 -11.49 -9.93
CA VAL A 121 -2.53 -10.21 -9.48
C VAL A 121 -1.30 -9.90 -10.33
N TYR A 122 -1.33 -8.77 -11.01
CA TYR A 122 -0.19 -8.20 -11.73
C TYR A 122 0.49 -7.17 -10.83
N SER A 123 1.60 -7.56 -10.21
CA SER A 123 2.32 -6.70 -9.27
C SER A 123 3.53 -6.07 -9.95
N VAL A 124 3.57 -4.73 -9.96
CA VAL A 124 4.69 -3.99 -10.56
C VAL A 124 5.94 -4.08 -9.68
N ASN A 125 7.13 -4.15 -10.28
CA ASN A 125 8.42 -4.08 -9.60
C ASN A 125 9.11 -2.75 -9.94
N TYR A 126 8.56 -1.65 -9.42
CA TYR A 126 9.04 -0.30 -9.74
C TYR A 126 10.41 0.00 -9.10
N THR A 127 11.15 0.92 -9.70
CA THR A 127 12.48 1.33 -9.26
C THR A 127 12.40 2.11 -7.95
N LEU A 128 13.18 1.67 -6.97
CA LEU A 128 13.21 2.23 -5.61
C LEU A 128 14.17 3.41 -5.48
N SER A 129 13.93 4.24 -4.47
CA SER A 129 14.90 5.22 -4.00
C SER A 129 15.98 4.54 -3.13
N PRO A 130 17.24 5.00 -3.16
CA PRO A 130 17.73 6.24 -3.78
C PRO A 130 18.18 6.12 -5.24
N GLU A 131 18.07 4.94 -5.87
CA GLU A 131 18.48 4.74 -7.27
C GLU A 131 17.64 5.59 -8.23
N ALA A 132 16.34 5.75 -7.93
CA ALA A 132 15.49 6.70 -8.60
C ALA A 132 14.68 7.53 -7.60
N ALA A 133 14.52 8.82 -7.92
CA ALA A 133 13.56 9.70 -7.27
C ALA A 133 12.26 9.74 -8.09
N ALA A 134 11.21 10.33 -7.54
CA ALA A 134 10.01 10.63 -8.30
C ALA A 134 10.35 11.52 -9.52
N PRO A 135 9.65 11.38 -10.66
CA PRO A 135 8.45 10.57 -10.86
C PRO A 135 8.71 9.17 -11.44
N ILE A 136 9.95 8.65 -11.43
CA ILE A 136 10.30 7.40 -12.14
C ILE A 136 9.38 6.23 -11.74
N ALA A 137 9.23 5.94 -10.43
CA ALA A 137 8.35 4.88 -9.97
C ALA A 137 6.88 5.07 -10.37
N LEU A 138 6.43 6.33 -10.46
CA LEU A 138 5.07 6.66 -10.90
C LEU A 138 4.89 6.43 -12.40
N GLU A 139 5.88 6.80 -13.21
CA GLU A 139 5.89 6.54 -14.65
C GLU A 139 5.94 5.05 -14.95
N GLU A 140 6.76 4.30 -14.22
CA GLU A 140 6.83 2.85 -14.33
C GLU A 140 5.51 2.18 -13.94
N ALA A 141 4.88 2.60 -12.84
CA ALA A 141 3.56 2.10 -12.46
C ALA A 141 2.49 2.37 -13.53
N GLN A 142 2.46 3.58 -14.09
CA GLN A 142 1.53 3.92 -15.18
C GLN A 142 1.79 3.09 -16.44
N ASN A 143 3.06 2.91 -16.82
CA ASN A 143 3.44 2.13 -17.99
C ASN A 143 3.10 0.65 -17.82
N PHE A 144 3.33 0.09 -16.62
CA PHE A 144 2.96 -1.27 -16.29
C PHE A 144 1.44 -1.46 -16.32
N TYR A 145 0.69 -0.56 -15.67
CA TYR A 145 -0.77 -0.56 -15.68
C TYR A 145 -1.34 -0.50 -17.10
N ALA A 146 -0.83 0.39 -17.94
CA ALA A 146 -1.28 0.51 -19.34
C ALA A 146 -1.08 -0.80 -20.12
N GLY A 147 0.03 -1.51 -19.92
CA GLY A 147 0.26 -2.80 -20.57
C GLY A 147 -0.64 -3.91 -20.04
N VAL A 148 -0.90 -3.96 -18.73
CA VAL A 148 -1.85 -4.92 -18.15
C VAL A 148 -3.26 -4.68 -18.65
N VAL A 149 -3.72 -3.43 -18.65
CA VAL A 149 -5.04 -3.06 -19.19
C VAL A 149 -5.17 -3.47 -20.66
N ASN A 150 -4.13 -3.26 -21.46
CA ASN A 150 -4.13 -3.67 -22.86
C ASN A 150 -4.19 -5.19 -23.02
N GLU A 151 -3.50 -5.97 -22.18
CA GLU A 151 -3.59 -7.43 -22.17
C GLU A 151 -4.99 -7.92 -21.77
N LEU A 152 -5.61 -7.29 -20.77
CA LEU A 152 -6.93 -7.66 -20.28
C LEU A 152 -8.06 -7.28 -21.27
N GLY A 153 -7.83 -6.28 -22.12
CA GLY A 153 -8.83 -5.77 -23.06
C GLY A 153 -10.08 -5.27 -22.33
N GLU A 154 -11.23 -5.89 -22.62
CA GLU A 154 -12.50 -5.52 -22.00
C GLU A 154 -12.70 -6.09 -20.59
N GLN A 155 -11.85 -7.01 -20.13
CA GLN A 155 -12.00 -7.59 -18.80
C GLN A 155 -11.89 -6.53 -17.68
N PRO A 156 -12.54 -6.75 -16.52
CA PRO A 156 -12.44 -5.85 -15.39
C PRO A 156 -11.01 -5.72 -14.85
N VAL A 157 -10.66 -4.55 -14.34
CA VAL A 157 -9.37 -4.27 -13.71
C VAL A 157 -9.60 -3.54 -12.40
N ARG A 158 -8.97 -4.02 -11.32
CA ARG A 158 -8.89 -3.29 -10.05
C ARG A 158 -7.46 -2.85 -9.82
N VAL A 159 -7.29 -1.79 -9.06
CA VAL A 159 -5.98 -1.35 -8.59
C VAL A 159 -5.90 -1.51 -7.09
N MET A 160 -4.75 -1.98 -6.63
CA MET A 160 -4.44 -2.13 -5.22
C MET A 160 -3.10 -1.47 -4.91
N GLY A 161 -3.03 -0.80 -3.77
CA GLY A 161 -1.77 -0.26 -3.24
C GLY A 161 -1.68 -0.46 -1.74
N SER A 162 -0.46 -0.47 -1.21
CA SER A 162 -0.22 -0.44 0.23
C SER A 162 0.78 0.65 0.61
N SER A 163 0.51 1.43 1.66
CA SER A 163 1.43 2.46 2.16
C SER A 163 1.88 3.43 1.05
N ALA A 164 3.19 3.52 0.78
CA ALA A 164 3.79 4.25 -0.34
C ALA A 164 3.28 3.79 -1.73
N GLY A 165 2.96 2.50 -1.88
CA GLY A 165 2.34 1.96 -3.09
C GLY A 165 0.94 2.51 -3.32
N SER A 166 0.20 2.83 -2.26
CA SER A 166 -1.09 3.53 -2.37
C SER A 166 -0.93 4.96 -2.89
N THR A 167 0.15 5.64 -2.52
CA THR A 167 0.53 6.95 -3.08
C THR A 167 0.73 6.85 -4.58
N ILE A 168 1.58 5.90 -5.01
CA ILE A 168 1.86 5.67 -6.43
C ILE A 168 0.59 5.26 -7.18
N ALA A 169 -0.23 4.36 -6.60
CA ALA A 169 -1.48 3.90 -7.19
C ALA A 169 -2.46 5.05 -7.43
N ALA A 170 -2.73 5.88 -6.41
CA ALA A 170 -3.66 6.99 -6.55
C ALA A 170 -3.14 8.08 -7.51
N SER A 171 -1.85 8.43 -7.45
CA SER A 171 -1.24 9.35 -8.43
C SER A 171 -1.27 8.79 -9.85
N MET A 172 -1.04 7.49 -10.01
CA MET A 172 -1.12 6.80 -11.30
C MET A 172 -2.53 6.88 -11.88
N LEU A 173 -3.56 6.72 -11.06
CA LEU A 173 -4.96 6.83 -11.50
C LEU A 173 -5.31 8.24 -11.99
N VAL A 174 -4.80 9.28 -11.34
CA VAL A 174 -4.94 10.66 -11.81
C VAL A 174 -4.30 10.83 -13.19
N ARG A 175 -3.06 10.32 -13.37
CA ARG A 175 -2.37 10.37 -14.68
C ARG A 175 -3.04 9.51 -15.74
N ALA A 176 -3.56 8.34 -15.36
CA ALA A 176 -4.26 7.43 -16.25
C ALA A 176 -5.53 8.08 -16.81
N HIS A 177 -6.31 8.76 -15.96
CA HIS A 177 -7.47 9.52 -16.39
C HIS A 177 -7.10 10.65 -17.36
N ALA A 178 -6.08 11.46 -17.00
CA ALA A 178 -5.60 12.55 -17.87
C ALA A 178 -5.07 12.05 -19.23
N ALA A 179 -4.54 10.83 -19.27
CA ALA A 179 -4.06 10.18 -20.49
C ALA A 179 -5.14 9.41 -21.26
N GLY A 180 -6.39 9.38 -20.79
CA GLY A 180 -7.48 8.65 -21.43
C GLY A 180 -7.34 7.12 -21.39
N LEU A 181 -6.58 6.59 -20.42
CA LEU A 181 -6.49 5.14 -20.21
C LEU A 181 -7.81 4.60 -19.64
N LYS A 182 -8.11 3.32 -19.91
CA LYS A 182 -9.21 2.62 -19.24
C LYS A 182 -9.00 2.68 -17.72
N MET A 183 -9.95 3.26 -17.01
CA MET A 183 -9.93 3.34 -15.55
C MET A 183 -10.34 2.01 -14.92
N PRO A 184 -9.79 1.64 -13.75
CA PRO A 184 -10.28 0.48 -13.03
C PRO A 184 -11.67 0.73 -12.47
N GLN A 185 -12.38 -0.34 -12.15
CA GLN A 185 -13.66 -0.26 -11.46
C GLN A 185 -13.45 0.17 -9.98
N VAL A 186 -12.42 -0.39 -9.35
CA VAL A 186 -12.16 -0.25 -7.91
C VAL A 186 -10.69 0.04 -7.63
N ALA A 187 -10.43 0.88 -6.63
CA ALA A 187 -9.13 1.09 -6.01
C ALA A 187 -9.16 0.66 -4.53
N ILE A 188 -8.27 -0.24 -4.12
CA ILE A 188 -8.10 -0.66 -2.72
C ILE A 188 -6.76 -0.13 -2.21
N LEU A 189 -6.80 0.72 -1.19
CA LEU A 189 -5.61 1.39 -0.68
C LEU A 189 -5.41 1.03 0.79
N PHE A 190 -4.45 0.15 1.06
CA PHE A 190 -4.12 -0.31 2.42
C PHE A 190 -3.20 0.70 3.13
N CYS A 191 -3.59 1.16 4.33
CA CYS A 191 -2.84 2.11 5.17
C CYS A 191 -2.18 3.23 4.35
N PRO A 192 -2.92 3.99 3.52
CA PRO A 192 -2.34 4.73 2.42
C PRO A 192 -1.61 6.00 2.85
N ALA A 193 -0.44 6.26 2.26
CA ALA A 193 0.38 7.46 2.52
C ALA A 193 0.16 8.54 1.44
N LEU A 194 -1.09 9.02 1.28
CA LEU A 194 -1.54 9.89 0.17
C LEU A 194 -1.01 11.33 0.22
N ASP A 195 -0.41 11.72 1.34
CA ASP A 195 0.20 12.99 1.59
C ASP A 195 1.58 12.76 2.21
N ILE A 196 2.61 12.95 1.38
CA ILE A 196 4.01 12.78 1.78
C ILE A 196 4.67 14.07 2.27
N SER A 197 3.90 15.16 2.38
CA SER A 197 4.35 16.40 3.06
C SER A 197 4.42 16.24 4.58
N GLY A 198 3.62 15.33 5.13
CA GLY A 198 3.45 15.14 6.57
C GLY A 198 2.28 15.91 7.17
N ASP A 199 1.47 16.58 6.35
CA ASP A 199 0.26 17.26 6.81
C ASP A 199 -0.80 16.27 7.33
N GLY A 200 -1.44 16.65 8.44
CA GLY A 200 -2.49 15.88 9.10
C GLY A 200 -2.18 15.58 10.56
N ASP A 201 -3.21 15.63 11.40
CA ASP A 201 -3.08 15.56 12.86
C ASP A 201 -2.32 14.32 13.35
N SER A 202 -2.48 13.18 12.68
CA SER A 202 -1.87 11.90 13.07
C SER A 202 -0.34 11.91 13.06
N THR A 203 0.30 12.77 12.27
CA THR A 203 1.76 12.92 12.32
C THR A 203 2.24 13.53 13.64
N VAL A 204 1.36 14.22 14.36
CA VAL A 204 1.61 14.80 15.68
C VAL A 204 1.19 13.85 16.81
N PHE A 205 -0.10 13.47 16.88
CA PHE A 205 -0.65 12.75 18.04
C PHE A 205 -0.34 11.25 18.03
N ASP A 206 -0.08 10.65 16.86
CA ASP A 206 0.20 9.21 16.71
C ASP A 206 1.69 8.88 16.66
N SER A 207 2.56 9.90 16.75
CA SER A 207 4.02 9.83 16.58
C SER A 207 4.77 8.82 17.46
N ARG A 208 4.08 8.12 18.36
CA ARG A 208 4.65 7.15 19.32
C ARG A 208 3.78 5.91 19.57
N ARG A 209 2.64 5.76 18.89
CA ARG A 209 1.71 4.62 19.10
C ARG A 209 1.83 3.57 18.00
N ASP A 210 2.22 4.00 16.80
CA ASP A 210 2.52 3.14 15.67
C ASP A 210 3.75 2.24 15.95
N ALA A 211 3.77 1.07 15.31
CA ALA A 211 4.96 0.23 15.22
C ALA A 211 6.08 0.91 14.42
N MET A 212 5.74 1.72 13.42
CA MET A 212 6.71 2.45 12.61
C MET A 212 6.97 3.87 13.16
N SER A 213 8.19 4.39 13.01
CA SER A 213 8.48 5.79 13.39
C SER A 213 8.04 6.74 12.29
N VAL A 214 7.09 7.63 12.61
CA VAL A 214 6.67 8.75 11.74
C VAL A 214 7.87 9.58 11.31
N HIS A 215 8.78 9.85 12.25
CA HIS A 215 9.94 10.67 12.00
C HIS A 215 10.87 10.03 10.97
N LEU A 216 11.18 8.74 11.14
CA LEU A 216 12.00 8.01 10.18
C LEU A 216 11.29 7.90 8.82
N SER A 217 10.00 7.58 8.80
CA SER A 217 9.20 7.49 7.58
C SER A 217 9.24 8.80 6.77
N MET A 218 9.04 9.95 7.41
CA MET A 218 9.11 11.26 6.74
C MET A 218 10.52 11.57 6.22
N ARG A 219 11.56 11.16 6.94
CA ARG A 219 12.95 11.33 6.48
C ARG A 219 13.29 10.43 5.29
N LEU A 220 12.76 9.22 5.25
CA LEU A 220 12.91 8.30 4.11
C LEU A 220 12.13 8.79 2.89
N ALA A 221 10.90 9.31 3.07
CA ALA A 221 10.10 9.87 1.98
C ALA A 221 10.83 10.99 1.22
N LYS A 222 11.71 11.75 1.90
CA LYS A 222 12.55 12.77 1.24
C LYS A 222 13.46 12.22 0.15
N THR A 223 13.89 10.95 0.21
CA THR A 223 14.71 10.38 -0.87
C THR A 223 13.90 10.13 -2.14
N TYR A 224 12.59 9.93 -2.00
CA TYR A 224 11.66 9.81 -3.12
C TYR A 224 11.28 11.18 -3.70
N ILE A 225 10.97 12.15 -2.82
CA ILE A 225 10.60 13.52 -3.22
C ILE A 225 11.78 14.25 -3.89
N ASP A 226 13.01 14.00 -3.42
CA ASP A 226 14.23 14.74 -3.79
C ASP A 226 14.04 16.26 -3.58
N LYS A 227 14.07 17.06 -4.66
CA LYS A 227 13.95 18.52 -4.61
C LYS A 227 12.56 19.05 -4.98
N LYS A 228 11.58 18.16 -5.18
CA LYS A 228 10.23 18.53 -5.61
C LYS A 228 9.40 19.07 -4.43
N ASP A 229 8.33 19.78 -4.76
CA ASP A 229 7.34 20.18 -3.77
C ASP A 229 6.58 18.94 -3.28
N PRO A 230 6.58 18.62 -1.97
CA PRO A 230 5.79 17.51 -1.46
C PRO A 230 4.27 17.69 -1.63
N HIS A 231 3.79 18.89 -1.96
CA HIS A 231 2.39 19.17 -2.31
C HIS A 231 2.08 18.98 -3.80
N ASP A 232 3.07 18.63 -4.63
CA ASP A 232 2.83 18.29 -6.03
C ASP A 232 1.80 17.16 -6.10
N PRO A 233 0.68 17.33 -6.84
CA PRO A 233 -0.40 16.35 -6.92
C PRO A 233 0.05 15.00 -7.51
N ASN A 234 1.17 14.94 -8.22
CA ASN A 234 1.76 13.68 -8.68
C ASN A 234 2.50 12.93 -7.57
N LEU A 235 2.97 13.63 -6.55
CA LEU A 235 3.69 13.05 -5.41
C LEU A 235 2.77 12.77 -4.22
N SER A 236 1.82 13.68 -3.98
CA SER A 236 0.81 13.62 -2.93
C SER A 236 -0.57 13.75 -3.58
N PRO A 237 -1.23 12.64 -3.94
CA PRO A 237 -2.55 12.66 -4.57
C PRO A 237 -3.64 13.31 -3.68
N MET A 238 -3.35 13.50 -2.39
CA MET A 238 -4.13 14.37 -1.49
C MET A 238 -4.37 15.78 -2.07
N TYR A 239 -3.49 16.28 -2.93
CA TYR A 239 -3.60 17.60 -3.56
C TYR A 239 -4.04 17.58 -5.03
N ALA A 240 -4.28 16.40 -5.63
CA ALA A 240 -4.75 16.28 -7.00
C ALA A 240 -6.22 16.69 -7.18
N GLU A 241 -6.62 17.20 -8.35
CA GLU A 241 -8.04 17.34 -8.65
C GLU A 241 -8.69 15.96 -8.83
N ILE A 242 -9.80 15.71 -8.13
CA ILE A 242 -10.53 14.45 -8.17
C ILE A 242 -12.00 14.75 -8.47
N GLY A 243 -12.55 14.02 -9.44
CA GLY A 243 -13.98 14.07 -9.78
C GLY A 243 -14.61 12.68 -9.72
N ALA A 244 -15.90 12.61 -10.07
CA ALA A 244 -16.69 11.38 -10.11
C ALA A 244 -16.14 10.30 -11.08
N TRP A 245 -15.14 10.65 -11.91
CA TRP A 245 -14.40 9.72 -12.76
C TRP A 245 -13.43 8.81 -11.99
N PHE A 246 -13.07 9.16 -10.75
CA PHE A 246 -12.16 8.36 -9.95
C PHE A 246 -12.85 7.04 -9.53
N PRO A 247 -12.13 5.91 -9.51
CA PRO A 247 -12.74 4.62 -9.21
C PRO A 247 -13.36 4.57 -7.81
N ALA A 248 -14.35 3.70 -7.63
CA ALA A 248 -14.86 3.37 -6.31
C ALA A 248 -13.67 2.95 -5.42
N THR A 249 -13.53 3.57 -4.25
CA THR A 249 -12.28 3.45 -3.47
C THR A 249 -12.55 2.89 -2.08
N TYR A 250 -11.82 1.84 -1.72
CA TYR A 250 -11.78 1.31 -0.36
C TYR A 250 -10.46 1.64 0.31
N MET A 251 -10.50 2.19 1.52
CA MET A 251 -9.29 2.50 2.29
C MET A 251 -9.28 1.82 3.64
N THR A 252 -8.10 1.46 4.12
CA THR A 252 -7.98 0.83 5.44
C THR A 252 -6.90 1.51 6.26
N THR A 253 -7.07 1.52 7.57
CA THR A 253 -6.09 2.04 8.52
C THR A 253 -6.41 1.51 9.92
N GLY A 254 -5.54 1.79 10.88
CA GLY A 254 -5.75 1.47 12.29
C GLY A 254 -5.71 2.70 13.18
N THR A 255 -6.28 2.63 14.38
CA THR A 255 -6.29 3.78 15.32
C THR A 255 -4.91 4.16 15.87
N ARG A 256 -3.87 3.37 15.57
CA ARG A 256 -2.46 3.67 15.87
C ARG A 256 -1.62 3.92 14.63
N ASP A 257 -2.20 3.83 13.44
CA ASP A 257 -1.50 4.06 12.18
C ASP A 257 -1.20 5.55 12.03
N MET A 258 0.07 5.88 11.83
CA MET A 258 0.52 7.25 11.62
C MET A 258 -0.13 7.94 10.42
N MET A 259 -0.68 7.16 9.48
CA MET A 259 -1.31 7.64 8.26
C MET A 259 -2.84 7.72 8.37
N ILE A 260 -3.46 7.53 9.54
CA ILE A 260 -4.93 7.59 9.68
C ILE A 260 -5.52 8.91 9.14
N SER A 261 -4.82 10.05 9.29
CA SER A 261 -5.29 11.33 8.72
C SER A 261 -5.41 11.31 7.20
N ASN A 262 -4.58 10.52 6.50
CA ASN A 262 -4.68 10.36 5.05
C ASN A 262 -6.01 9.70 4.66
N VAL A 263 -6.40 8.65 5.37
CA VAL A 263 -7.69 7.97 5.12
C VAL A 263 -8.85 8.91 5.40
N LEU A 264 -8.84 9.62 6.54
CA LEU A 264 -9.91 10.55 6.90
C LEU A 264 -10.05 11.68 5.86
N ARG A 265 -8.96 12.39 5.57
CA ARG A 265 -8.94 13.54 4.64
C ARG A 265 -9.31 13.12 3.21
N PHE A 266 -8.77 11.99 2.74
CA PHE A 266 -9.05 11.53 1.39
C PHE A 266 -10.46 10.96 1.25
N THR A 267 -11.02 10.36 2.30
CA THR A 267 -12.42 9.93 2.32
C THR A 267 -13.35 11.13 2.12
N ASP A 268 -13.10 12.23 2.84
CA ASP A 268 -13.89 13.45 2.69
C ASP A 268 -13.73 14.07 1.30
N LYS A 269 -12.53 14.01 0.73
CA LYS A 269 -12.25 14.45 -0.65
C LYS A 269 -13.06 13.63 -1.66
N LEU A 270 -13.04 12.31 -1.56
CA LEU A 270 -13.78 11.41 -2.45
C LEU A 270 -15.30 11.61 -2.33
N LYS A 271 -15.83 11.78 -1.10
CA LYS A 271 -17.25 12.10 -0.87
C LYS A 271 -17.65 13.41 -1.55
N LYS A 272 -16.84 14.47 -1.41
CA LYS A 272 -17.11 15.76 -2.08
C LYS A 272 -17.08 15.67 -3.60
N ALA A 273 -16.29 14.74 -4.14
CA ALA A 273 -16.22 14.44 -5.57
C ALA A 273 -17.33 13.48 -6.07
N ASN A 274 -18.25 13.05 -5.19
CA ASN A 274 -19.28 12.03 -5.46
C ASN A 274 -18.70 10.67 -5.93
N VAL A 275 -17.53 10.30 -5.42
CA VAL A 275 -16.92 8.98 -5.66
C VAL A 275 -17.42 8.01 -4.58
N PRO A 276 -17.89 6.80 -4.94
CA PRO A 276 -18.20 5.75 -3.97
C PRO A 276 -16.96 5.44 -3.13
N VAL A 277 -17.08 5.55 -1.80
CA VAL A 277 -15.96 5.36 -0.89
C VAL A 277 -16.36 4.59 0.36
N GLY A 278 -15.55 3.61 0.72
CA GLY A 278 -15.64 2.84 1.96
C GLY A 278 -14.33 2.89 2.73
N SER A 279 -14.39 2.69 4.05
CA SER A 279 -13.17 2.58 4.84
C SER A 279 -13.32 1.73 6.11
N THR A 280 -12.35 0.88 6.39
CA THR A 280 -12.20 0.21 7.70
C THR A 280 -11.14 0.93 8.53
N ILE A 281 -11.53 1.43 9.72
CA ILE A 281 -10.61 1.92 10.74
C ILE A 281 -10.64 0.91 11.89
N LYS A 282 -9.59 0.09 12.00
CA LYS A 282 -9.55 -1.01 12.96
C LYS A 282 -8.86 -0.58 14.26
N ASP A 283 -9.53 -0.78 15.40
CA ASP A 283 -8.99 -0.35 16.70
C ASP A 283 -7.69 -1.09 17.04
N GLY A 284 -6.72 -0.36 17.61
CA GLY A 284 -5.44 -0.86 18.05
C GLY A 284 -4.46 -1.26 16.93
N MET A 285 -4.86 -1.20 15.67
CA MET A 285 -4.01 -1.63 14.56
C MET A 285 -2.97 -0.56 14.17
N TRP A 286 -1.79 -1.03 13.77
CA TRP A 286 -0.62 -0.23 13.36
C TRP A 286 -0.53 -0.11 11.84
N HIS A 287 0.39 0.70 11.33
CA HIS A 287 0.59 0.85 9.89
C HIS A 287 0.98 -0.47 9.21
N GLY A 288 0.28 -0.84 8.15
CA GLY A 288 0.58 -2.04 7.36
C GLY A 288 0.08 -3.36 7.95
N PHE A 289 -0.69 -3.37 9.05
CA PHE A 289 -1.19 -4.59 9.68
C PHE A 289 -1.92 -5.56 8.72
N THR A 290 -2.45 -5.06 7.59
CA THR A 290 -3.20 -5.84 6.61
C THR A 290 -2.38 -6.91 5.90
N TRP A 291 -1.05 -6.84 5.93
CA TRP A 291 -0.17 -7.87 5.38
C TRP A 291 -0.01 -9.11 6.29
N GLU A 292 -0.59 -9.08 7.50
CA GLU A 292 -0.52 -10.19 8.45
C GLU A 292 -1.60 -11.21 8.09
N GLU A 293 -1.19 -12.36 7.57
CA GLU A 293 -2.10 -13.41 7.11
C GLU A 293 -3.01 -13.92 8.23
N THR A 294 -2.45 -14.13 9.42
CA THR A 294 -3.11 -14.84 10.53
C THR A 294 -3.67 -13.92 11.61
N LEU A 295 -3.56 -12.60 11.44
CA LEU A 295 -4.09 -11.61 12.36
C LEU A 295 -5.59 -11.45 12.12
N PRO A 296 -6.48 -11.75 13.10
CA PRO A 296 -7.93 -11.68 12.90
C PRO A 296 -8.40 -10.33 12.36
N GLU A 297 -7.88 -9.24 12.92
CA GLU A 297 -8.17 -7.88 12.49
C GLU A 297 -7.79 -7.61 11.03
N ALA A 298 -6.67 -8.17 10.58
CA ALA A 298 -6.22 -8.03 9.19
C ALA A 298 -7.09 -8.84 8.24
N ILE A 299 -7.47 -10.07 8.62
CA ILE A 299 -8.36 -10.93 7.85
C ILE A 299 -9.71 -10.24 7.63
N GLU A 300 -10.34 -9.76 8.71
CA GLU A 300 -11.62 -9.04 8.62
C GLU A 300 -11.49 -7.79 7.73
N THR A 301 -10.40 -7.03 7.90
CA THR A 301 -10.17 -5.81 7.10
C THR A 301 -10.00 -6.11 5.60
N ARG A 302 -9.33 -7.22 5.25
CA ARG A 302 -9.21 -7.65 3.85
C ARG A 302 -10.55 -8.16 3.31
N GLN A 303 -11.31 -8.90 4.11
CA GLN A 303 -12.67 -9.33 3.74
C GLN A 303 -13.59 -8.15 3.43
N ASP A 304 -13.57 -7.10 4.25
CA ASP A 304 -14.34 -5.88 3.98
C ASP A 304 -13.93 -5.24 2.63
N ALA A 305 -12.62 -5.20 2.35
CA ALA A 305 -12.09 -4.65 1.10
C ALA A 305 -12.51 -5.49 -0.13
N TRP A 306 -12.48 -6.82 -0.02
CA TRP A 306 -12.92 -7.73 -1.09
C TRP A 306 -14.42 -7.68 -1.31
N GLN A 307 -15.20 -7.51 -0.24
CA GLN A 307 -16.64 -7.30 -0.34
C GLN A 307 -16.95 -6.00 -1.09
N PHE A 308 -16.36 -4.88 -0.67
CA PHE A 308 -16.53 -3.61 -1.38
C PHE A 308 -16.14 -3.73 -2.86
N MET A 309 -15.04 -4.45 -3.14
CA MET A 309 -14.61 -4.71 -4.50
C MET A 309 -15.64 -5.50 -5.31
N ALA A 310 -16.25 -6.53 -4.73
CA ALA A 310 -17.26 -7.34 -5.40
C ALA A 310 -18.56 -6.56 -5.68
N GLU A 311 -18.90 -5.59 -4.83
CA GLU A 311 -20.10 -4.74 -4.97
C GLU A 311 -19.98 -3.67 -6.06
N HIS A 312 -18.77 -3.40 -6.57
CA HIS A 312 -18.49 -2.27 -7.47
C HIS A 312 -17.83 -2.68 -8.81
N VAL A 313 -17.90 -3.95 -9.19
CA VAL A 313 -17.36 -4.51 -10.46
C VAL A 313 -18.47 -4.73 -11.47
#